data_AF-A0A5J4X518-F1
#
_entry.id   AF-A0A5J4X518-F1
#
_cell.length_a   1.000
_cell.length_b   1.000
_cell.length_c   1.000
_cell.angle_alpha   90.00
_cell.angle_beta   90.00
_cell.angle_gamma   90.00
#
_symmetry.space_group_name_H-M   'P 1'
#
loop_
_entity.id
_entity.type
_entity.pdbx_description
1 polymer ?
#
loop_
_entity_poly.entity_id
_entity_poly.type
_entity_poly.pdbx_seq_one_letter_code
_entity_poly.pdbx_strand_id
1 'polypeptide(L)'
;MTDNHIPLRSEIPAKYKWNILAVYPSDEAWNEDYKSIDEMIEPLNKLKGKLNEGADRVVEAFKIKDQIQEKLEKLEVYAKVNHFIDKTDSIHLAIYDRIYSKFSEVASQTSWIRPELLSLPDDRLEEYRKFEGMQFWLRTYDEIIRYKTHTLSKEEEGILSLAGSALQTSADTYLLLTDADMKYGNVVDDEGNEVELSNGNYIKFLHSLNRDVRKGAWMAVYNAHIALKN
;
A
#
# COMPACT_ATOMS: atom_id res chain seq x y z
N MET A 1 11.30 -32.52 31.92
CA MET A 1 10.03 -31.79 31.80
C MET A 1 10.22 -30.82 30.66
N THR A 2 9.58 -31.05 29.52
CA THR A 2 9.55 -30.07 28.43
C THR A 2 8.75 -28.89 28.95
N ASP A 3 9.41 -27.74 29.03
CA ASP A 3 8.79 -26.49 29.43
C ASP A 3 7.72 -26.14 28.37
N ASN A 4 6.45 -26.18 28.77
CA ASN A 4 5.29 -26.07 27.87
C ASN A 4 4.88 -24.61 27.62
N HIS A 5 5.75 -23.63 27.91
CA HIS A 5 5.46 -22.22 27.61
C HIS A 5 5.85 -21.88 26.17
N ILE A 6 5.11 -20.95 25.57
CA ILE A 6 5.46 -20.37 24.27
C ILE A 6 6.58 -19.35 24.53
N PRO A 7 7.79 -19.51 23.95
CA PRO A 7 8.92 -18.63 24.25
C PRO A 7 8.69 -17.22 23.71
N LEU A 8 9.21 -16.22 24.42
CA LEU A 8 9.29 -14.85 23.95
C LEU A 8 10.30 -14.73 22.80
N ARG A 9 10.16 -13.67 21.99
CA ARG A 9 11.08 -13.41 20.87
C ARG A 9 12.54 -13.30 21.33
N SER A 10 12.78 -12.69 22.50
CA SER A 10 14.10 -12.54 23.11
C SER A 10 14.75 -13.89 23.45
N GLU A 11 13.96 -14.90 23.83
CA GLU A 11 14.41 -16.22 24.30
C GLU A 11 14.79 -17.18 23.15
N ILE A 12 14.39 -16.86 21.91
CA ILE A 12 14.72 -17.68 20.74
C ILE A 12 16.24 -17.65 20.46
N PRO A 13 16.92 -18.80 20.28
CA PRO A 13 18.33 -18.84 19.91
C PRO A 13 18.64 -18.11 18.59
N ALA A 14 19.75 -17.38 18.53
CA ALA A 14 20.15 -16.56 17.38
C ALA A 14 20.21 -17.33 16.04
N LYS A 15 20.58 -18.63 16.06
CA LYS A 15 20.59 -19.49 14.87
C LYS A 15 19.23 -19.68 14.19
N TYR A 16 18.14 -19.37 14.89
CA TYR A 16 16.77 -19.39 14.37
C TYR A 16 16.23 -17.98 14.12
N LYS A 17 17.07 -16.94 14.21
CA LYS A 17 16.72 -15.54 13.96
C LYS A 17 17.31 -15.10 12.63
N TRP A 18 16.58 -14.25 11.91
CA TRP A 18 17.11 -13.56 10.75
C TRP A 18 18.16 -12.53 11.22
N ASN A 19 19.22 -12.32 10.45
CA ASN A 19 20.23 -11.31 10.76
C ASN A 19 19.78 -9.94 10.25
N ILE A 20 18.88 -9.27 10.98
CA ILE A 20 18.34 -7.96 10.61
C ILE A 20 19.43 -6.88 10.63
N LEU A 21 20.47 -7.07 11.45
CA LEU A 21 21.61 -6.18 11.55
C LEU A 21 22.46 -6.11 10.27
N ALA A 22 22.26 -7.03 9.33
CA ALA A 22 22.85 -6.96 8.00
C ALA A 22 22.26 -5.84 7.14
N VAL A 23 21.04 -5.37 7.44
CA VAL A 23 20.39 -4.26 6.72
C VAL A 23 20.84 -2.92 7.31
N TYR A 24 20.69 -2.77 8.63
CA TYR A 24 21.22 -1.66 9.41
C TYR A 24 21.84 -2.17 10.71
N PRO A 25 23.05 -1.70 11.07
CA PRO A 25 23.75 -2.19 12.25
C PRO A 25 23.11 -1.75 13.58
N SER A 26 22.30 -0.68 13.56
CA SER A 26 21.55 -0.20 14.72
C SER A 26 20.40 0.72 14.33
N ASP A 27 19.53 1.02 15.30
CA ASP A 27 18.45 2.02 15.15
C ASP A 27 19.00 3.42 14.87
N GLU A 28 20.18 3.76 15.40
CA GLU A 28 20.84 5.05 15.13
C GLU A 28 21.25 5.16 13.66
N ALA A 29 21.88 4.11 13.10
CA ALA A 29 22.24 4.08 11.68
C ALA A 29 21.00 4.16 10.78
N TRP A 30 19.89 3.52 11.19
CA TRP A 30 18.61 3.66 10.51
C TRP A 30 18.08 5.10 10.58
N ASN A 31 18.15 5.74 11.76
CA ASN A 31 17.67 7.11 11.97
C ASN A 31 18.48 8.16 11.20
N GLU A 32 19.79 7.96 11.02
CA GLU A 32 20.64 8.81 10.18
C GLU A 32 20.20 8.74 8.72
N ASP A 33 20.05 7.54 8.17
CA ASP A 33 19.57 7.36 6.79
C ASP A 33 18.15 7.88 6.61
N TYR A 34 17.26 7.70 7.59
CA TYR A 34 15.91 8.24 7.58
C TYR A 34 15.90 9.76 7.44
N LYS A 35 16.79 10.48 8.13
CA LYS A 35 16.91 11.94 8.04
C LYS A 35 17.53 12.39 6.73
N SER A 36 18.48 11.62 6.19
CA SER A 36 19.15 11.96 4.92
C SER A 36 18.18 12.03 3.73
N ILE A 37 17.02 11.37 3.80
CA ILE A 37 15.99 11.44 2.76
C ILE A 37 15.57 12.89 2.49
N ASP A 38 15.43 13.71 3.53
CA ASP A 38 14.99 15.10 3.38
C ASP A 38 16.01 15.93 2.58
N GLU A 39 17.30 15.66 2.80
CA GLU A 39 18.41 16.29 2.06
C GLU A 39 18.47 15.82 0.60
N MET A 40 18.09 14.57 0.32
CA MET A 40 18.04 14.01 -1.03
C MET A 40 16.86 14.57 -1.85
N ILE A 41 15.78 14.99 -1.20
CA ILE A 41 14.62 15.56 -1.89
C ILE A 41 14.88 17.01 -2.32
N GLU A 42 15.71 17.77 -1.58
CA GLU A 42 15.99 19.18 -1.90
C GLU A 42 16.45 19.41 -3.35
N PRO A 43 17.43 18.67 -3.91
CA PRO A 43 17.78 18.74 -5.32
C PRO A 43 16.62 18.40 -6.26
N LEU A 44 15.79 17.40 -5.92
CA LEU A 44 14.64 17.01 -6.74
C LEU A 44 13.59 18.12 -6.80
N ASN A 45 13.29 18.76 -5.67
CA ASN A 45 12.35 19.88 -5.61
C ASN A 45 12.81 21.08 -6.47
N LYS A 46 14.12 21.29 -6.63
CA LYS A 46 14.67 22.35 -7.49
C LYS A 46 14.46 22.12 -8.98
N LEU A 47 14.06 20.91 -9.40
CA LEU A 47 13.71 20.54 -10.76
C LEU A 47 12.22 20.77 -11.09
N LYS A 48 11.39 21.05 -10.07
CA LYS A 48 9.97 21.35 -10.27
C LYS A 48 9.79 22.58 -11.15
N GLY A 49 8.97 22.44 -12.19
CA GLY A 49 8.72 23.47 -13.21
C GLY A 49 9.80 23.56 -14.29
N LYS A 50 10.78 22.65 -14.31
CA LYS A 50 11.94 22.68 -15.23
C LYS A 50 12.05 21.44 -16.11
N LEU A 51 11.10 20.50 -16.07
CA LEU A 51 11.15 19.32 -16.92
C LEU A 51 11.03 19.66 -18.41
N ASN A 52 10.52 20.84 -18.75
CA ASN A 52 10.45 21.37 -20.12
C ASN A 52 11.78 21.97 -20.63
N GLU A 53 12.77 22.15 -19.75
CA GLU A 53 14.06 22.76 -20.11
C GLU A 53 14.97 21.80 -20.87
N GLY A 54 14.77 20.48 -20.73
CA GLY A 54 15.53 19.46 -21.43
C GLY A 54 15.32 18.03 -20.91
N ALA A 55 15.63 17.04 -21.75
CA ALA A 55 15.54 15.62 -21.39
C ALA A 55 16.50 15.23 -20.25
N ASP A 56 17.61 15.95 -20.13
CA ASP A 56 18.59 15.83 -19.04
C ASP A 56 17.96 16.13 -17.67
N ARG A 57 17.02 17.08 -17.59
CA ARG A 57 16.29 17.39 -16.36
C ARG A 57 15.34 16.28 -15.94
N VAL A 58 14.69 15.63 -16.91
CA VAL A 58 13.83 14.46 -16.65
C VAL A 58 14.66 13.28 -16.15
N VAL A 59 15.81 13.03 -16.78
CA VAL A 59 16.78 12.01 -16.36
C VAL A 59 17.31 12.29 -14.95
N GLU A 60 17.67 13.54 -14.66
CA GLU A 60 18.12 13.98 -13.34
C GLU A 60 17.04 13.72 -12.28
N ALA A 61 15.78 14.07 -12.57
CA ALA A 61 14.65 13.85 -11.67
C ALA A 61 14.40 12.37 -11.41
N PHE A 62 14.41 11.52 -12.45
CA PHE A 62 14.25 10.08 -12.30
C PHE A 62 15.38 9.44 -11.49
N LYS A 63 16.63 9.85 -11.75
CA LYS A 63 17.78 9.36 -11.01
C LYS A 63 17.68 9.67 -9.52
N ILE A 64 17.37 10.92 -9.16
CA ILE A 64 17.24 11.30 -7.74
C ILE A 64 16.06 10.57 -7.10
N LYS A 65 14.93 10.48 -7.80
CA LYS A 65 13.75 9.75 -7.32
C LYS A 65 14.07 8.27 -7.04
N ASP A 66 14.80 7.59 -7.93
CA ASP A 66 15.18 6.19 -7.73
C ASP A 66 16.14 6.02 -6.55
N GLN A 67 17.10 6.94 -6.36
CA GLN A 67 17.99 6.92 -5.20
C GLN A 67 17.23 7.09 -3.88
N ILE A 68 16.22 7.97 -3.85
CA ILE A 68 15.33 8.14 -2.69
C ILE A 68 14.55 6.84 -2.46
N GLN A 69 13.97 6.27 -3.51
CA GLN A 69 13.17 5.04 -3.44
C GLN A 69 13.99 3.86 -2.92
N GLU A 70 15.20 3.65 -3.43
CA GLU A 70 16.10 2.59 -2.97
C GLU A 70 16.40 2.71 -1.47
N LYS A 71 16.67 3.93 -0.99
CA LYS A 71 16.92 4.17 0.43
C LYS A 71 15.66 3.95 1.28
N LEU A 72 14.48 4.39 0.81
CA LEU A 72 13.21 4.12 1.49
C LEU A 72 12.91 2.63 1.61
N GLU A 73 13.10 1.87 0.53
CA GLU A 73 12.88 0.41 0.53
C GLU A 73 13.81 -0.29 1.52
N LYS A 74 15.08 0.11 1.58
CA LYS A 74 16.02 -0.41 2.57
C LYS A 74 15.59 -0.10 4.01
N LEU A 75 15.17 1.15 4.28
CA LEU A 75 14.65 1.57 5.59
C LEU A 75 13.39 0.78 5.98
N GLU A 76 12.50 0.52 5.01
CA GLU A 76 11.27 -0.25 5.19
C GLU A 76 11.57 -1.68 5.59
N VAL A 77 12.48 -2.37 4.89
CA VAL A 77 12.83 -3.77 5.19
C VAL A 77 13.25 -3.93 6.65
N TYR A 78 14.09 -3.02 7.16
CA TYR A 78 14.51 -3.05 8.56
C TYR A 78 13.35 -2.84 9.53
N ALA A 79 12.55 -1.78 9.32
CA ALA A 79 11.44 -1.43 10.18
C ALA A 79 10.38 -2.55 10.21
N LYS A 80 10.01 -3.05 9.04
CA LYS A 80 9.03 -4.10 8.82
C LYS A 80 9.43 -5.41 9.48
N VAL A 81 10.64 -5.90 9.22
CA VAL A 81 11.07 -7.18 9.78
C VAL A 81 11.13 -7.10 11.30
N ASN A 82 11.69 -6.02 11.88
CA ASN A 82 11.73 -5.85 13.33
C ASN A 82 10.33 -5.78 13.96
N HIS A 83 9.38 -5.08 13.35
CA HIS A 83 8.01 -5.02 13.86
C HIS A 83 7.29 -6.39 13.79
N PHE A 84 7.45 -7.14 12.70
CA PHE A 84 6.73 -8.40 12.51
C PHE A 84 7.31 -9.59 13.29
N ILE A 85 8.58 -9.52 13.74
CA ILE A 85 9.15 -10.56 14.61
C ILE A 85 8.66 -10.48 16.06
N ASP A 86 8.20 -9.30 16.50
CA ASP A 86 7.59 -9.09 17.82
C ASP A 86 6.64 -7.89 17.77
N LYS A 87 5.34 -8.17 17.61
CA LYS A 87 4.31 -7.12 17.56
C LYS A 87 4.06 -6.42 18.90
N THR A 88 4.63 -6.92 20.00
CA THR A 88 4.51 -6.29 21.33
C THR A 88 5.57 -5.21 21.56
N ASP A 89 6.58 -5.13 20.70
CA ASP A 89 7.63 -4.12 20.77
C ASP A 89 7.15 -2.75 20.25
N SER A 90 6.90 -1.83 21.18
CA SER A 90 6.44 -0.48 20.88
C SER A 90 7.48 0.38 20.16
N ILE A 91 8.78 0.10 20.33
CA ILE A 91 9.85 0.87 19.69
C ILE A 91 9.84 0.59 18.19
N HIS A 92 9.81 -0.69 17.82
CA HIS A 92 9.80 -1.09 16.41
C HIS A 92 8.46 -0.83 15.72
N LEU A 93 7.34 -0.82 16.46
CA LEU A 93 6.08 -0.26 15.94
C LEU A 93 6.22 1.22 15.57
N ALA A 94 6.82 2.04 16.44
CA ALA A 94 7.02 3.47 16.13
C ALA A 94 7.96 3.69 14.93
N ILE A 95 9.02 2.87 14.79
CA ILE A 95 9.92 2.90 13.61
C ILE A 95 9.15 2.53 12.33
N TYR A 96 8.30 1.50 12.41
CA TYR A 96 7.43 1.06 11.32
C TYR A 96 6.46 2.17 10.90
N ASP A 97 5.74 2.80 11.83
CA ASP A 97 4.80 3.88 11.50
C ASP A 97 5.50 5.11 10.88
N ARG A 98 6.72 5.41 11.35
CA ARG A 98 7.53 6.50 10.79
C ARG A 98 7.91 6.27 9.33
N ILE A 99 8.26 5.04 8.93
CA ILE A 99 8.62 4.79 7.53
C ILE A 99 7.41 4.93 6.59
N TYR A 100 6.22 4.50 6.99
CA TYR A 100 5.00 4.73 6.18
C TYR A 100 4.64 6.21 6.05
N SER A 101 4.83 6.97 7.13
CA SER A 101 4.66 8.42 7.11
C SER A 101 5.64 9.07 6.13
N LYS A 102 6.91 8.63 6.14
CA LYS A 102 7.94 9.13 5.21
C LYS A 102 7.66 8.76 3.75
N PHE A 103 7.16 7.55 3.47
CA PHE A 103 6.69 7.19 2.11
C PHE A 103 5.62 8.15 1.61
N SER A 104 4.64 8.46 2.47
CA SER A 104 3.54 9.37 2.12
C SER A 104 4.02 10.79 1.87
N GLU A 105 4.97 11.27 2.69
CA GLU A 105 5.62 12.56 2.52
C GLU A 105 6.38 12.65 1.18
N VAL A 106 7.23 11.66 0.89
CA VAL A 106 8.02 11.59 -0.35
C VAL A 106 7.10 11.49 -1.57
N ALA A 107 6.05 10.67 -1.52
CA ALA A 107 5.07 10.57 -2.59
C ALA A 107 4.39 11.92 -2.87
N SER A 108 4.02 12.67 -1.83
CA SER A 108 3.48 14.02 -1.96
C SER A 108 4.48 14.98 -2.60
N GLN A 109 5.72 15.01 -2.10
CA GLN A 109 6.76 15.93 -2.58
C GLN A 109 7.23 15.62 -4.02
N THR A 110 7.07 14.38 -4.49
CA THR A 110 7.44 13.96 -5.85
C THR A 110 6.27 13.86 -6.82
N SER A 111 5.03 14.09 -6.36
CA SER A 111 3.80 13.94 -7.14
C SER A 111 3.71 14.86 -8.37
N TRP A 112 4.50 15.93 -8.42
CA TRP A 112 4.51 16.90 -9.52
C TRP A 112 5.20 16.38 -10.79
N ILE A 113 6.08 15.37 -10.70
CA ILE A 113 6.89 14.89 -11.84
C ILE A 113 5.99 14.40 -12.98
N ARG A 114 5.00 13.57 -12.64
CA ARG A 114 4.07 12.99 -13.63
C ARG A 114 3.22 14.04 -14.34
N PRO A 115 2.45 14.91 -13.66
CA PRO A 115 1.62 15.90 -14.34
C PRO A 115 2.47 16.90 -15.14
N GLU A 116 3.63 17.29 -14.65
CA GLU A 116 4.54 18.19 -15.37
C GLU A 116 5.05 17.54 -16.66
N LEU A 117 5.50 16.28 -16.61
CA LEU A 117 5.91 15.55 -17.80
C LEU A 117 4.76 15.37 -18.80
N LEU A 118 3.55 15.03 -18.32
CA LEU A 118 2.37 14.86 -19.16
C LEU A 118 1.90 16.15 -19.83
N SER A 119 2.21 17.31 -19.25
CA SER A 119 1.88 18.62 -19.80
C SER A 119 2.76 19.04 -20.99
N LEU A 120 3.89 18.36 -21.24
CA LEU A 120 4.77 18.70 -22.34
C LEU A 120 4.11 18.38 -23.70
N PRO A 121 4.35 19.16 -24.77
CA PRO A 121 3.91 18.82 -26.12
C PRO A 121 4.39 17.45 -26.62
N ASP A 122 3.63 16.80 -27.51
CA ASP A 122 3.95 15.44 -28.01
C ASP A 122 5.30 15.37 -28.75
N ASP A 123 5.65 16.41 -29.51
CA ASP A 123 6.93 16.52 -30.20
C ASP A 123 8.12 16.57 -29.22
N ARG A 124 7.98 17.30 -28.11
CA ARG A 124 8.96 17.33 -27.01
C ARG A 124 9.10 15.96 -26.33
N LEU A 125 8.00 15.27 -26.10
CA LEU A 125 8.03 13.93 -25.49
C LEU A 125 8.76 12.92 -26.39
N GLU A 126 8.52 12.98 -27.70
CA GLU A 126 9.22 12.13 -28.66
C GLU A 126 10.69 12.50 -28.85
N GLU A 127 11.05 13.77 -28.67
CA GLU A 127 12.45 14.22 -28.58
C GLU A 127 13.14 13.62 -27.36
N TYR A 128 12.52 13.73 -26.18
CA TYR A 128 13.10 13.25 -24.91
C TYR A 128 13.21 11.74 -24.85
N ARG A 129 12.25 11.01 -25.43
CA ARG A 129 12.31 9.55 -25.62
C ARG A 129 13.59 9.11 -26.34
N LYS A 130 14.09 9.91 -27.28
CA LYS A 130 15.28 9.60 -28.10
C LYS A 130 16.59 10.01 -27.44
N PHE A 131 16.54 10.69 -26.29
CA PHE A 131 17.73 11.14 -25.58
C PHE A 131 18.55 9.92 -25.11
N GLU A 132 19.86 9.93 -25.37
CA GLU A 132 20.75 8.81 -25.03
C GLU A 132 20.78 8.53 -23.52
N GLY A 133 20.67 9.57 -22.68
CA GLY A 133 20.58 9.39 -21.22
C GLY A 133 19.27 8.77 -20.72
N MET A 134 18.23 8.68 -21.55
CA MET A 134 16.91 8.17 -21.14
C MET A 134 16.82 6.64 -21.18
N GLN A 135 17.78 5.94 -21.79
CA GLN A 135 17.68 4.50 -22.10
C GLN A 135 17.31 3.62 -20.89
N PHE A 136 17.91 3.89 -19.72
CA PHE A 136 17.61 3.14 -18.49
C PHE A 136 16.15 3.34 -18.01
N TRP A 137 15.60 4.54 -18.21
CA TRP A 137 14.27 4.93 -17.74
C TRP A 137 13.17 4.87 -18.81
N LEU A 138 13.45 4.41 -20.04
CA LEU A 138 12.47 4.38 -21.14
C LEU A 138 11.17 3.70 -20.73
N ARG A 139 11.24 2.59 -20.01
CA ARG A 139 10.03 1.88 -19.54
C ARG A 139 9.18 2.76 -18.62
N THR A 140 9.82 3.42 -17.65
CA THR A 140 9.15 4.34 -16.71
C THR A 140 8.56 5.53 -17.44
N TYR A 141 9.33 6.11 -18.35
CA TYR A 141 8.92 7.23 -19.20
C TYR A 141 7.68 6.89 -20.03
N ASP A 142 7.69 5.73 -20.68
CA ASP A 142 6.60 5.24 -21.53
C ASP A 142 5.34 4.92 -20.73
N GLU A 143 5.49 4.32 -19.55
CA GLU A 143 4.37 4.07 -18.66
C GLU A 143 3.71 5.37 -18.20
N ILE A 144 4.49 6.43 -17.95
CA ILE A 144 3.93 7.75 -17.64
C ILE A 144 3.16 8.28 -18.86
N ILE A 145 3.80 8.36 -20.03
CA ILE A 145 3.22 8.99 -21.22
C ILE A 145 1.99 8.27 -21.75
N ARG A 146 1.88 6.95 -21.54
CA ARG A 146 0.67 6.20 -21.90
C ARG A 146 -0.59 6.82 -21.31
N TYR A 147 -0.51 7.44 -20.14
CA TYR A 147 -1.64 8.11 -19.50
C TYR A 147 -1.97 9.48 -20.06
N LYS A 148 -1.16 10.05 -20.96
CA LYS A 148 -1.43 11.36 -21.55
C LYS A 148 -2.79 11.43 -22.23
N THR A 149 -3.15 10.38 -22.97
CA THR A 149 -4.47 10.26 -23.62
C THR A 149 -5.63 10.05 -22.63
N HIS A 150 -5.30 9.81 -21.36
CA HIS A 150 -6.24 9.61 -20.24
C HIS A 150 -6.08 10.68 -19.15
N THR A 151 -5.36 11.75 -19.42
CA THR A 151 -5.15 12.86 -18.49
C THR A 151 -5.84 14.09 -19.06
N LEU A 152 -6.80 14.63 -18.32
CA LEU A 152 -7.59 15.76 -18.74
C LEU A 152 -6.86 17.09 -18.48
N SER A 153 -7.52 18.21 -18.76
CA SER A 153 -7.03 19.51 -18.29
C SER A 153 -6.97 19.56 -16.77
N LYS A 154 -6.18 20.49 -16.23
CA LYS A 154 -6.04 20.66 -14.77
C LYS A 154 -7.39 20.94 -14.10
N GLU A 155 -8.25 21.71 -14.76
CA GLU A 155 -9.59 22.05 -14.30
C GLU A 155 -10.49 20.80 -14.24
N GLU A 156 -10.46 19.96 -15.28
CA GLU A 156 -11.24 18.73 -15.36
C GLU A 156 -10.78 17.65 -14.37
N GLU A 157 -9.46 17.46 -14.22
CA GLU A 157 -8.88 16.59 -13.18
C GLU A 157 -9.27 17.06 -11.76
N GLY A 158 -9.35 18.37 -11.55
CA GLY A 158 -9.84 18.96 -10.31
C GLY A 158 -11.31 18.60 -10.03
N ILE A 159 -12.16 18.63 -11.06
CA ILE A 159 -13.57 18.21 -10.94
C ILE A 159 -13.66 16.72 -10.56
N LEU A 160 -12.89 15.85 -11.23
CA LEU A 160 -12.86 14.42 -10.91
C LEU A 160 -12.39 14.16 -9.48
N SER A 161 -11.35 14.86 -9.03
CA SER A 161 -10.84 14.75 -7.67
C SER A 161 -11.89 15.13 -6.63
N LEU A 162 -12.63 16.22 -6.85
CA LEU A 162 -13.72 16.65 -5.96
C LEU A 162 -14.90 15.68 -5.94
N ALA A 163 -15.20 15.03 -7.07
CA ALA A 163 -16.27 14.05 -7.17
C ALA A 163 -15.95 12.71 -6.48
N GLY A 164 -14.67 12.41 -6.23
CA GLY A 164 -14.22 11.11 -5.71
C GLY A 164 -14.93 10.66 -4.43
N SER A 165 -15.11 11.55 -3.45
CA SER A 165 -15.81 11.22 -2.20
C SER A 165 -17.29 10.86 -2.43
N ALA A 166 -17.98 11.59 -3.30
CA ALA A 166 -19.37 11.30 -3.63
C ALA A 166 -19.51 9.95 -4.36
N LEU A 167 -18.58 9.64 -5.27
CA LEU A 167 -18.56 8.36 -6.00
C LEU A 167 -18.27 7.17 -5.07
N GLN A 168 -17.46 7.37 -4.03
CA GLN A 168 -17.11 6.36 -3.03
C GLN A 168 -18.28 6.01 -2.09
N THR A 169 -19.24 6.92 -1.90
CA THR A 169 -20.32 6.79 -0.92
C THR A 169 -21.15 5.50 -1.08
N SER A 170 -21.37 5.06 -2.32
CA SER A 170 -22.13 3.82 -2.59
C SER A 170 -21.43 2.56 -2.05
N ALA A 171 -20.11 2.49 -2.18
CA ALA A 171 -19.31 1.39 -1.67
C ALA A 171 -19.26 1.40 -0.14
N ASP A 172 -19.12 2.59 0.46
CA ASP A 172 -19.13 2.74 1.93
C ASP A 172 -20.49 2.36 2.53
N THR A 173 -21.58 2.73 1.85
CA THR A 173 -22.95 2.35 2.25
C THR A 173 -23.15 0.84 2.17
N TYR A 174 -22.68 0.19 1.10
CA TYR A 174 -22.73 -1.26 0.98
C TYR A 174 -21.95 -1.93 2.11
N LEU A 175 -20.73 -1.48 2.39
CA LEU A 175 -19.89 -2.04 3.45
C LEU A 175 -20.55 -1.91 4.83
N LEU A 176 -21.09 -0.73 5.15
CA LEU A 176 -21.81 -0.50 6.40
C LEU A 176 -23.02 -1.44 6.53
N LEU A 177 -23.79 -1.57 5.45
CA LEU A 177 -24.93 -2.46 5.41
C LEU A 177 -24.52 -3.92 5.67
N THR A 178 -23.50 -4.44 4.96
CA THR A 178 -23.13 -5.86 5.05
C THR A 178 -22.37 -6.22 6.32
N ASP A 179 -21.63 -5.28 6.91
CA ASP A 179 -20.75 -5.55 8.05
C ASP A 179 -21.35 -5.17 9.40
N ALA A 180 -22.23 -4.16 9.45
CA ALA A 180 -22.84 -3.69 10.70
C ALA A 180 -24.31 -4.08 10.84
N ASP A 181 -25.11 -3.84 9.80
CA ASP A 181 -26.57 -3.89 9.92
C ASP A 181 -27.17 -5.24 9.51
N MET A 182 -26.54 -5.94 8.56
CA MET A 182 -27.06 -7.18 8.00
C MET A 182 -27.10 -8.30 9.04
N LYS A 183 -28.28 -8.92 9.19
CA LYS A 183 -28.50 -10.08 10.05
C LYS A 183 -28.77 -11.32 9.20
N TYR A 184 -27.91 -12.31 9.34
CA TYR A 184 -28.02 -13.58 8.62
C TYR A 184 -28.91 -14.61 9.34
N GLY A 185 -29.24 -14.35 10.61
CA GLY A 185 -30.05 -15.25 11.44
C GLY A 185 -29.23 -16.39 12.05
N ASN A 186 -29.93 -17.40 12.59
CA ASN A 186 -29.32 -18.56 13.22
C ASN A 186 -29.22 -19.73 12.23
N VAL A 187 -28.16 -20.52 12.37
CA VAL A 187 -27.95 -21.78 11.64
C VAL A 187 -27.59 -22.90 12.62
N VAL A 188 -27.79 -24.14 12.20
CA VAL A 188 -27.45 -25.33 13.00
C VAL A 188 -26.02 -25.76 12.70
N ASP A 189 -25.22 -26.00 13.74
CA ASP A 189 -23.85 -26.50 13.61
C ASP A 189 -23.77 -28.04 13.50
N ASP A 190 -22.54 -28.58 13.44
CA ASP A 190 -22.31 -30.03 13.36
C ASP A 190 -22.77 -30.81 14.61
N GLU A 191 -22.92 -30.13 15.74
CA GLU A 191 -23.36 -30.71 17.02
C GLU A 191 -24.88 -30.59 17.22
N GLY A 192 -25.58 -29.90 16.31
CA GLY A 192 -27.02 -29.68 16.37
C GLY A 192 -27.43 -28.43 17.15
N ASN A 193 -26.49 -27.55 17.51
CA ASN A 193 -26.78 -26.32 18.23
C ASN A 193 -27.17 -25.19 17.27
N GLU A 194 -28.11 -24.32 17.67
CA GLU A 194 -28.35 -23.06 16.96
C GLU A 194 -27.28 -22.03 17.31
N VAL A 195 -26.67 -21.45 16.27
CA VAL A 195 -25.61 -20.47 16.37
C VAL A 195 -25.92 -19.29 15.45
N GLU A 196 -25.76 -18.06 15.96
CA GLU A 196 -25.90 -16.85 15.15
C GLU A 196 -24.81 -16.81 14.06
N LEU A 197 -25.25 -16.64 12.80
CA LEU A 197 -24.35 -16.57 11.66
C LEU A 197 -23.84 -15.13 11.47
N SER A 198 -22.54 -14.99 11.25
CA SER A 198 -21.87 -13.72 10.95
C SER A 198 -20.83 -13.92 9.84
N ASN A 199 -20.35 -12.83 9.24
CA ASN A 199 -19.26 -12.89 8.26
C ASN A 199 -18.00 -13.58 8.84
N GLY A 200 -17.72 -13.39 10.14
CA GLY A 200 -16.53 -13.94 10.81
C GLY A 200 -16.57 -15.46 11.03
N ASN A 201 -17.75 -16.05 11.17
CA ASN A 201 -17.89 -17.50 11.37
C ASN A 201 -18.43 -18.24 10.14
N TYR A 202 -18.91 -17.54 9.11
CA TYR A 202 -19.48 -18.16 7.91
C TYR A 202 -18.56 -19.19 7.25
N ILE A 203 -17.27 -18.89 7.11
CA ILE A 203 -16.29 -19.81 6.49
C ILE A 203 -16.12 -21.10 7.30
N LYS A 204 -16.26 -21.05 8.63
CA LYS A 204 -16.21 -22.23 9.50
C LYS A 204 -17.33 -23.20 9.11
N PHE A 205 -18.56 -22.69 8.93
CA PHE A 205 -19.70 -23.52 8.52
C PHE A 205 -19.53 -24.09 7.11
N LEU A 206 -18.93 -23.33 6.18
CA LEU A 206 -18.66 -23.82 4.82
C LEU A 206 -17.60 -24.93 4.77
N HIS A 207 -16.73 -25.04 5.78
CA HIS A 207 -15.75 -26.12 5.89
C HIS A 207 -16.26 -27.35 6.66
N SER A 208 -17.49 -27.34 7.16
CA SER A 208 -18.11 -28.52 7.77
C SER A 208 -18.12 -29.70 6.79
N LEU A 209 -17.90 -30.91 7.29
CA LEU A 209 -18.06 -32.14 6.51
C LEU A 209 -19.53 -32.46 6.24
N ASN A 210 -20.46 -31.95 7.06
CA ASN A 210 -21.89 -32.10 6.89
C ASN A 210 -22.44 -31.15 5.82
N ARG A 211 -23.07 -31.72 4.79
CA ARG A 211 -23.64 -30.95 3.68
C ARG A 211 -24.77 -30.03 4.11
N ASP A 212 -25.61 -30.47 5.05
CA ASP A 212 -26.79 -29.70 5.46
C ASP A 212 -26.40 -28.45 6.25
N VAL A 213 -25.34 -28.55 7.07
CA VAL A 213 -24.71 -27.40 7.76
C VAL A 213 -24.21 -26.37 6.74
N ARG A 214 -23.42 -26.81 5.74
CA ARG A 214 -22.94 -25.93 4.66
C ARG A 214 -24.09 -25.27 3.90
N LYS A 215 -25.14 -26.04 3.57
CA LYS A 215 -26.32 -25.56 2.84
C LYS A 215 -27.10 -24.53 3.67
N GLY A 216 -27.31 -24.78 4.96
CA GLY A 216 -28.00 -23.87 5.87
C GLY A 216 -27.29 -22.51 5.95
N ALA A 217 -25.98 -22.52 6.20
CA ALA A 217 -25.17 -21.32 6.21
C ALA A 217 -25.20 -20.56 4.89
N TRP A 218 -25.04 -21.25 3.76
CA TRP A 218 -25.12 -20.62 2.44
C TRP A 218 -26.48 -19.97 2.21
N MET A 219 -27.58 -20.70 2.42
CA MET A 219 -28.93 -20.18 2.20
C MET A 219 -29.23 -18.97 3.10
N ALA A 220 -28.79 -19.00 4.37
CA ALA A 220 -28.97 -17.89 5.29
C ALA A 220 -28.33 -16.59 4.78
N VAL A 221 -27.06 -16.64 4.33
CA VAL A 221 -26.37 -15.47 3.77
C VAL A 221 -27.07 -14.94 2.52
N TYR A 222 -27.38 -15.80 1.55
CA TYR A 222 -27.97 -15.35 0.28
C TYR A 222 -29.42 -14.90 0.44
N ASN A 223 -30.21 -15.53 1.32
CA ASN A 223 -31.57 -15.09 1.60
C ASN A 223 -31.58 -13.69 2.23
N ALA A 224 -30.67 -13.40 3.15
CA ALA A 224 -30.53 -12.07 3.72
C ALA A 224 -30.20 -11.03 2.63
N HIS A 225 -29.35 -11.36 1.65
CA HIS A 225 -29.05 -10.47 0.52
C HIS A 225 -30.26 -10.28 -0.40
N ILE A 226 -31.00 -11.35 -0.68
CA ILE A 226 -32.22 -11.30 -1.49
C ILE A 226 -33.30 -10.47 -0.80
N ALA A 227 -33.42 -10.54 0.52
CA ALA A 227 -34.40 -9.76 1.29
C ALA A 227 -34.18 -8.24 1.21
N LEU A 228 -32.96 -7.81 0.88
CA LEU A 228 -32.62 -6.39 0.68
C LEU A 228 -32.92 -5.90 -0.76
N LYS A 229 -33.42 -6.77 -1.63
CA LYS A 229 -33.78 -6.43 -3.00
C LYS A 229 -35.12 -5.68 -3.00
N ASN A 230 -35.07 -4.40 -3.38
CA ASN A 230 -36.25 -3.60 -3.76
C ASN A 230 -36.79 -4.03 -5.13
#